data_AF-A0A1I6IYX6-F1
#
_entry.id   AF-A0A1I6IYX6-F1
#
_cell.length_a   1.000
_cell.length_b   1.000
_cell.length_c   1.000
_cell.angle_alpha   90.00
_cell.angle_beta   90.00
_cell.angle_gamma   90.00
#
_symmetry.space_group_name_H-M   'P 1'
#
loop_
_entity.id
_entity.type
_entity.pdbx_description
1 polymer ?
#
loop_
_entity_poly.entity_id
_entity_poly.type
_entity_poly.pdbx_seq_one_letter_code
_entity_poly.pdbx_strand_id
1 'polypeptide(L)'
;MRRILDLRIVRWEFKVLYIAVAWIVGFVIVNALVAIDTPPLVVNLVNLVTLAGAFALGVRIFRGQGEPVDPPRPWWRMTAWPTLSRRLGILFIVVAALGVFSVAIALADVPSPRLEGMPALGTRVGGTLESAALAVLYLHSASRMKRLGITKPEQFPRPVRLG
;
A
#
# COMPACT_ATOMS: atom_id res chain seq x y z
N MET A 1 -6.40 22.90 -19.49
CA MET A 1 -6.26 22.94 -18.02
C MET A 1 -5.80 21.55 -17.55
N ARG A 2 -4.55 21.39 -17.11
CA ARG A 2 -4.06 20.11 -16.55
C ARG A 2 -4.66 19.94 -15.16
N ARG A 3 -5.42 18.87 -14.92
CA ARG A 3 -5.93 18.60 -13.57
C ARG A 3 -4.76 18.10 -12.72
N ILE A 4 -4.71 18.45 -11.44
CA ILE A 4 -3.73 17.89 -10.49
C ILE A 4 -3.72 16.34 -10.51
N LEU A 5 -4.85 15.74 -10.94
CA LEU A 5 -5.02 14.31 -11.18
C LEU A 5 -4.31 13.75 -12.43
N ASP A 6 -3.60 14.55 -13.22
CA ASP A 6 -2.80 14.09 -14.38
C ASP A 6 -1.34 13.80 -14.02
N LEU A 7 -0.94 14.02 -12.77
CA LEU A 7 0.36 13.57 -12.27
C LEU A 7 0.44 12.03 -12.32
N ARG A 8 1.34 11.51 -13.15
CA ARG A 8 1.50 10.09 -13.45
C ARG A 8 2.96 9.71 -13.31
N ILE A 9 3.25 8.86 -12.33
CA ILE A 9 4.60 8.50 -11.94
C ILE A 9 4.97 7.17 -12.62
N VAL A 10 5.86 7.24 -13.61
CA VAL A 10 6.36 6.07 -14.35
C VAL A 10 7.68 5.58 -13.74
N ARG A 11 8.60 6.52 -13.50
CA ARG A 11 9.94 6.30 -12.94
C ARG A 11 9.87 5.70 -11.55
N TRP A 12 10.72 4.71 -11.26
CA TRP A 12 10.67 3.97 -10.01
C TRP A 12 11.16 4.81 -8.82
N GLU A 13 12.11 5.71 -9.08
CA GLU A 13 12.70 6.63 -8.10
C GLU A 13 11.61 7.49 -7.46
N PHE A 14 10.70 8.02 -8.28
CA PHE A 14 9.57 8.83 -7.80
C PHE A 14 8.49 8.00 -7.10
N LYS A 15 8.36 6.71 -7.39
CA LYS A 15 7.46 5.82 -6.64
C LYS A 15 7.99 5.59 -5.23
N VAL A 16 9.31 5.37 -5.12
CA VAL A 16 9.98 5.23 -3.82
C VAL A 16 9.90 6.54 -3.04
N LEU A 17 10.19 7.67 -3.69
CA LEU A 17 10.06 9.00 -3.07
C LEU A 17 8.64 9.24 -2.57
N TYR A 18 7.62 8.91 -3.38
CA TYR A 18 6.23 9.01 -2.96
C TYR A 18 5.93 8.19 -1.70
N ILE A 19 6.37 6.93 -1.67
CA ILE A 19 6.18 6.05 -0.51
C ILE A 19 6.88 6.61 0.72
N ALA A 20 8.13 7.08 0.57
CA ALA A 20 8.90 7.67 1.66
C ALA A 20 8.23 8.93 2.21
N VAL A 21 7.79 9.84 1.36
CA VAL A 21 7.10 11.08 1.76
C VAL A 21 5.76 10.74 2.43
N ALA A 22 4.96 9.84 1.87
CA ALA A 22 3.70 9.42 2.48
C ALA A 22 3.92 8.83 3.87
N TRP A 23 4.97 8.04 4.05
CA TRP A 23 5.31 7.44 5.34
C TRP A 23 5.78 8.48 6.36
N ILE A 24 6.67 9.40 5.96
CA ILE A 24 7.11 10.52 6.81
C ILE A 24 5.92 11.38 7.24
N VAL A 25 5.03 11.74 6.30
CA VAL A 25 3.83 12.54 6.60
C VAL A 25 2.91 11.80 7.56
N GLY A 26 2.63 10.51 7.32
CA GLY A 26 1.82 9.70 8.23
C GLY A 26 2.43 9.62 9.64
N PHE A 27 3.75 9.39 9.72
CA PHE A 27 4.47 9.38 10.98
C PHE A 27 4.35 10.72 11.74
N VAL A 28 4.57 11.85 11.05
CA VAL A 28 4.46 13.17 11.66
C VAL A 28 3.04 13.45 12.16
N ILE A 29 2.01 13.13 11.36
CA ILE A 29 0.61 13.33 11.75
C ILE A 29 0.27 12.52 12.99
N VAL A 30 0.62 11.23 13.02
CA VAL A 30 0.31 10.35 14.15
C VAL A 30 1.01 10.83 15.42
N ASN A 31 2.31 11.16 15.35
CA ASN A 31 3.04 11.65 16.52
C ASN A 31 2.54 13.00 17.01
N ALA A 32 2.14 13.90 16.10
CA ALA A 32 1.53 15.18 16.49
C ALA A 32 0.21 14.99 17.23
N LEU A 33 -0.64 14.05 16.79
CA LEU A 33 -1.90 13.73 17.48
C LEU A 33 -1.66 13.13 18.86
N VAL A 34 -0.67 12.25 18.99
CA VAL A 34 -0.27 11.69 20.29
C VAL A 34 0.25 12.79 21.22
N ALA A 35 1.04 13.74 20.70
CA ALA A 35 1.62 14.83 21.50
C ALA A 35 0.57 15.79 22.09
N ILE A 36 -0.62 15.88 21.49
CA ILE A 36 -1.75 16.67 22.00
C ILE A 36 -2.77 15.83 22.79
N ASP A 37 -2.38 14.64 23.24
CA ASP A 37 -3.19 13.71 24.03
C ASP A 37 -4.51 13.30 23.35
N THR A 38 -4.47 13.16 22.01
CA THR A 38 -5.64 12.74 21.23
C THR A 38 -6.07 11.33 21.63
N PRO A 39 -7.38 11.05 21.78
CA PRO A 39 -7.86 9.72 22.10
C PRO A 39 -7.30 8.63 21.15
N PRO A 40 -6.85 7.47 21.67
CA PRO A 40 -6.21 6.43 20.86
C PRO A 40 -7.05 5.94 19.68
N LEU A 41 -8.39 5.93 19.82
CA LEU A 41 -9.31 5.59 18.74
C LEU A 41 -9.17 6.55 17.55
N VAL A 42 -9.10 7.86 17.81
CA VAL A 42 -8.97 8.89 16.78
C VAL A 42 -7.61 8.79 16.09
N VAL A 43 -6.53 8.59 16.86
CA VAL A 43 -5.18 8.37 16.29
C VAL A 43 -5.16 7.17 15.35
N ASN A 44 -5.77 6.05 15.75
CA ASN A 44 -5.84 4.85 14.93
C ASN A 44 -6.66 5.06 13.65
N LEU A 45 -7.79 5.78 13.72
CA LEU A 45 -8.59 6.10 12.55
C LEU A 45 -7.83 7.00 11.58
N VAL A 46 -7.15 8.04 12.08
CA VAL A 46 -6.35 8.93 11.22
C VAL A 46 -5.19 8.17 10.59
N ASN A 47 -4.50 7.31 11.33
CA ASN A 47 -3.43 6.47 10.80
C ASN A 47 -3.95 5.57 9.65
N LEU A 48 -5.06 4.88 9.88
CA LEU A 48 -5.70 4.01 8.89
C LEU A 48 -6.09 4.80 7.62
N VAL A 49 -6.76 5.95 7.79
CA VAL A 49 -7.20 6.78 6.65
C VAL A 49 -6.01 7.35 5.88
N THR A 50 -4.96 7.77 6.58
CA THR A 50 -3.75 8.32 5.96
C THR A 50 -3.03 7.26 5.12
N LEU A 51 -2.88 6.05 5.66
CA LEU A 51 -2.19 4.96 4.97
C LEU A 51 -3.02 4.44 3.78
N ALA A 52 -4.31 4.17 4.00
CA ALA A 52 -5.23 3.74 2.95
C ALA A 52 -5.37 4.79 1.85
N GLY A 53 -5.44 6.09 2.21
CA GLY A 53 -5.53 7.20 1.28
C GLY A 53 -4.28 7.34 0.41
N ALA A 54 -3.09 7.33 1.04
CA ALA A 54 -1.82 7.36 0.31
C ALA A 54 -1.68 6.17 -0.63
N PHE A 55 -2.13 4.99 -0.21
CA PHE A 55 -2.12 3.79 -1.02
C PHE A 55 -3.07 3.88 -2.21
N ALA A 56 -4.32 4.29 -1.97
CA ALA A 56 -5.34 4.47 -2.98
C ALA A 56 -4.88 5.47 -4.05
N LEU A 57 -4.29 6.60 -3.64
CA LEU A 57 -3.69 7.57 -4.54
C LEU A 57 -2.52 6.97 -5.33
N GLY A 58 -1.62 6.25 -4.66
CA GLY A 58 -0.47 5.57 -5.28
C GLY A 58 -0.89 4.64 -6.41
N VAL A 59 -1.91 3.80 -6.19
CA VAL A 59 -2.48 2.90 -7.21
C VAL A 59 -2.96 3.65 -8.46
N ARG A 60 -3.44 4.89 -8.30
CA ARG A 60 -3.99 5.69 -9.40
C ARG A 60 -2.91 6.45 -10.18
N ILE A 61 -1.93 7.00 -9.48
CA ILE A 61 -0.87 7.82 -10.10
C ILE A 61 0.29 6.97 -10.61
N PHE A 62 0.55 5.78 -10.05
CA PHE A 62 1.62 4.91 -10.51
C PHE A 62 1.25 4.24 -11.83
N ARG A 63 2.14 4.37 -12.82
CA ARG A 63 2.01 3.75 -14.14
C ARG A 63 3.14 2.77 -14.40
N GLY A 64 2.82 1.70 -15.14
CA GLY A 64 3.84 0.83 -15.71
C GLY A 64 4.64 1.56 -16.77
N GLN A 65 5.84 1.08 -17.09
CA GLN A 65 6.52 1.55 -18.30
C GLN A 65 5.67 1.18 -19.52
N GLY A 66 5.62 2.06 -20.53
CA GLY A 66 4.84 1.81 -21.76
C GLY A 66 3.32 1.72 -21.59
N GLU A 67 2.78 1.88 -20.38
CA GLU A 67 1.34 1.87 -20.17
C GLU A 67 0.74 3.21 -20.61
N PRO A 68 -0.35 3.20 -21.41
CA PRO A 68 -1.02 4.43 -21.81
C PRO A 68 -1.46 5.22 -20.56
N VAL A 69 -1.14 6.51 -20.57
CA VAL A 69 -1.46 7.40 -19.46
C VAL A 69 -2.96 7.71 -19.41
N ASP A 70 -3.56 7.78 -20.59
CA ASP A 70 -4.98 7.96 -20.87
C ASP A 70 -5.44 6.83 -21.82
N PRO A 71 -6.55 6.11 -21.56
CA PRO A 71 -7.59 6.35 -20.55
C PRO A 71 -7.17 6.09 -19.09
N PRO A 72 -7.90 6.62 -18.08
CA PRO A 72 -7.68 6.29 -16.68
C PRO A 72 -7.80 4.79 -16.42
N ARG A 73 -6.94 4.23 -15.56
CA ARG A 73 -7.05 2.84 -15.14
C ARG A 73 -8.44 2.56 -14.54
N PRO A 74 -9.07 1.43 -14.91
CA PRO A 74 -10.26 0.96 -14.22
C PRO A 74 -10.02 0.82 -12.71
N TRP A 75 -11.04 1.09 -11.91
CA TRP A 75 -10.92 1.14 -10.45
C TRP A 75 -10.42 -0.14 -9.79
N TRP A 76 -10.67 -1.29 -10.44
CA TRP A 76 -10.26 -2.60 -9.96
C TRP A 76 -8.80 -2.92 -10.27
N ARG A 77 -8.12 -2.16 -11.14
CA ARG A 77 -6.75 -2.44 -11.61
C ARG A 77 -5.73 -1.78 -10.70
N MET A 78 -5.19 -2.57 -9.76
CA MET A 78 -4.25 -2.11 -8.74
C MET A 78 -2.83 -1.89 -9.29
N THR A 79 -2.43 -2.66 -10.31
CA THR A 79 -1.08 -2.56 -10.90
C THR A 79 -1.09 -2.64 -12.42
N ALA A 80 0.09 -2.50 -13.02
CA ALA A 80 0.26 -2.53 -14.47
C ALA A 80 0.11 -3.95 -15.07
N TRP A 81 0.40 -5.03 -14.34
CA TRP A 81 0.33 -6.38 -14.91
C TRP A 81 0.02 -7.48 -13.88
N PRO A 82 -0.50 -8.66 -14.31
CA PRO A 82 -1.03 -9.68 -13.41
C PRO A 82 -0.04 -10.19 -12.37
N THR A 83 1.19 -10.53 -12.79
CA THR A 83 2.20 -11.14 -11.91
C THR A 83 2.60 -10.24 -10.76
N LEU A 84 2.77 -8.93 -11.00
CA LEU A 84 3.06 -7.97 -9.92
C LEU A 84 1.89 -7.88 -8.96
N SER A 85 0.67 -7.78 -9.49
CA SER A 85 -0.54 -7.75 -8.66
C SER A 85 -0.64 -8.99 -7.78
N ARG A 86 -0.36 -10.18 -8.33
CA ARG A 86 -0.40 -11.44 -7.59
C ARG A 86 0.66 -11.50 -6.49
N ARG A 87 1.90 -11.09 -6.78
CA ARG A 87 2.99 -11.07 -5.79
C ARG A 87 2.67 -10.15 -4.62
N LEU A 88 2.15 -8.95 -4.89
CA LEU A 88 1.70 -8.04 -3.84
C LEU A 88 0.51 -8.61 -3.06
N GLY A 89 -0.45 -9.24 -3.74
CA GLY A 89 -1.56 -9.93 -3.07
C GLY A 89 -1.08 -11.02 -2.11
N ILE A 90 -0.12 -11.86 -2.52
CA ILE A 90 0.48 -12.89 -1.67
C ILE A 90 1.25 -12.26 -0.50
N LEU A 91 2.03 -11.20 -0.76
CA LEU A 91 2.73 -10.47 0.30
C LEU A 91 1.74 -9.99 1.36
N PHE A 92 0.64 -9.37 0.95
CA PHE A 92 -0.38 -8.90 1.88
C PHE A 92 -1.14 -10.02 2.59
N ILE A 93 -1.30 -11.21 1.99
CA ILE A 93 -1.79 -12.40 2.71
C ILE A 93 -0.83 -12.73 3.86
N VAL A 94 0.47 -12.80 3.59
CA VAL A 94 1.47 -13.13 4.62
C VAL A 94 1.45 -12.09 5.73
N VAL A 95 1.42 -10.80 5.39
CA VAL A 95 1.32 -9.72 6.38
C VAL A 95 0.03 -9.81 7.19
N ALA A 96 -1.11 -10.08 6.55
CA ALA A 96 -2.37 -10.27 7.25
C ALA A 96 -2.34 -11.49 8.19
N ALA A 97 -1.75 -12.61 7.77
CA ALA A 97 -1.62 -13.80 8.60
C ALA A 97 -0.73 -13.54 9.84
N LEU A 98 0.38 -12.82 9.67
CA LEU A 98 1.22 -12.37 10.79
C LEU A 98 0.45 -11.41 11.73
N GLY A 99 -0.39 -10.54 11.16
CA GLY A 99 -1.28 -9.66 11.91
C GLY A 99 -2.29 -10.44 12.76
N VAL A 100 -2.95 -11.44 12.18
CA VAL A 100 -3.88 -12.34 12.89
C VAL A 100 -3.18 -13.04 14.05
N PHE A 101 -1.98 -13.57 13.82
CA PHE A 101 -1.18 -14.20 14.87
C PHE A 101 -0.82 -13.22 15.99
N SER A 102 -0.43 -12.00 15.65
CA SER A 102 -0.13 -10.93 16.61
C SER A 102 -1.35 -10.52 17.45
N VAL A 103 -2.54 -10.46 16.83
CA VAL A 103 -3.81 -10.21 17.53
C VAL A 103 -4.17 -11.38 18.45
N ALA A 104 -4.02 -12.62 17.99
CA ALA A 104 -4.33 -13.80 18.78
C ALA A 104 -3.45 -13.89 20.05
N ILE A 105 -2.15 -13.62 19.93
CA ILE A 105 -1.24 -13.53 21.09
C ILE A 105 -1.70 -12.45 22.07
N ALA A 106 -2.10 -11.29 21.56
CA ALA A 106 -2.56 -10.18 22.41
C ALA A 106 -3.84 -10.53 23.18
N LEU A 107 -4.76 -11.25 22.54
CA LEU A 107 -6.03 -11.67 23.16
C LEU A 107 -5.86 -12.83 24.15
N ALA A 108 -4.83 -13.65 23.98
CA ALA A 108 -4.52 -14.77 24.86
C ALA A 108 -3.74 -14.35 26.13
N ASP A 109 -3.45 -13.05 26.30
CA ASP A 109 -2.72 -12.47 27.43
C ASP A 109 -1.40 -13.20 27.77
N VAL A 110 -0.71 -13.69 26.72
CA VAL A 110 0.53 -14.46 26.90
C VAL A 110 1.63 -13.51 27.37
N PRO A 111 2.18 -13.68 28.60
CA PRO A 111 3.24 -12.81 29.10
C PRO A 111 4.47 -12.99 28.23
N SER A 112 4.91 -11.92 27.57
CA SER A 112 6.09 -11.98 26.72
C SER A 112 6.88 -10.68 26.81
N PRO A 113 8.14 -10.73 27.29
CA PRO A 113 9.01 -9.55 27.36
C PRO A 113 9.36 -8.97 25.98
N ARG A 114 9.09 -9.70 24.89
CA ARG A 114 9.23 -9.19 23.51
C ARG A 114 8.03 -8.39 23.01
N LEU A 115 6.93 -8.33 23.77
CA LEU A 115 5.72 -7.58 23.42
C LEU A 115 5.68 -6.19 24.06
N GLU A 116 6.59 -5.88 25.01
CA GLU A 116 6.72 -4.55 25.58
C GLU A 116 7.13 -3.56 24.47
N GLY A 117 6.27 -2.56 24.23
CA GLY A 117 6.44 -1.60 23.14
C GLY A 117 5.73 -1.96 21.82
N MET A 118 4.99 -3.08 21.76
CA MET A 118 4.16 -3.36 20.59
C MET A 118 2.96 -2.40 20.51
N PRO A 119 2.47 -2.10 19.29
CA PRO A 119 1.30 -1.24 19.10
C PRO A 119 0.08 -1.71 19.90
N ALA A 120 -0.80 -0.78 20.24
CA ALA A 120 -2.07 -1.09 20.91
C ALA A 120 -2.89 -2.09 20.07
N LEU A 121 -3.75 -2.88 20.74
CA LEU A 121 -4.58 -3.91 20.10
C LEU A 121 -5.37 -3.35 18.90
N GLY A 122 -5.93 -2.15 19.03
CA GLY A 122 -6.68 -1.49 17.96
C GLY A 122 -5.82 -1.26 16.70
N THR A 123 -4.57 -0.85 16.87
CA THR A 123 -3.63 -0.67 15.75
C THR A 123 -3.32 -2.00 15.06
N ARG A 124 -3.14 -3.08 15.83
CA ARG A 124 -2.88 -4.44 15.29
C ARG A 124 -4.07 -4.94 14.48
N VAL A 125 -5.28 -4.78 15.01
CA VAL A 125 -6.53 -5.15 14.31
C VAL A 125 -6.67 -4.32 13.04
N GLY A 126 -6.51 -2.99 13.11
CA GLY A 126 -6.61 -2.10 11.96
C GLY A 126 -5.64 -2.47 10.83
N GLY A 127 -4.36 -2.64 11.15
CA GLY A 127 -3.33 -3.03 10.17
C GLY A 127 -3.55 -4.43 9.57
N THR A 128 -4.12 -5.35 10.36
CA THR A 128 -4.49 -6.69 9.89
C THR A 128 -5.63 -6.62 8.88
N LEU A 129 -6.69 -5.88 9.19
CA LEU A 129 -7.84 -5.69 8.30
C LEU A 129 -7.45 -4.98 7.02
N GLU A 130 -6.60 -3.96 7.12
CA GLU A 130 -6.07 -3.25 5.95
C GLU A 130 -5.27 -4.19 5.04
N SER A 131 -4.35 -4.97 5.62
CA SER A 131 -3.55 -5.94 4.85
C SER A 131 -4.43 -6.99 4.20
N ALA A 132 -5.47 -7.49 4.89
CA ALA A 132 -6.43 -8.43 4.32
C ALA A 132 -7.22 -7.81 3.16
N ALA A 133 -7.68 -6.56 3.30
CA ALA A 133 -8.37 -5.85 2.23
C ALA A 133 -7.47 -5.65 1.01
N LEU A 134 -6.22 -5.24 1.21
CA LEU A 134 -5.24 -5.11 0.14
C LEU A 134 -4.98 -6.46 -0.54
N ALA A 135 -4.80 -7.54 0.21
CA ALA A 135 -4.63 -8.88 -0.35
C ALA A 135 -5.78 -9.23 -1.33
N VAL A 136 -7.03 -9.05 -0.91
CA VAL A 136 -8.21 -9.31 -1.75
C VAL A 136 -8.20 -8.44 -3.01
N LEU A 137 -7.98 -7.14 -2.86
CA LEU A 137 -7.96 -6.19 -3.99
C LEU A 137 -6.87 -6.53 -5.02
N TYR A 138 -5.67 -6.87 -4.57
CA TYR A 138 -4.55 -7.22 -5.43
C TYR A 138 -4.73 -8.56 -6.14
N LEU A 139 -5.32 -9.55 -5.48
CA LEU A 139 -5.61 -10.85 -6.07
C LEU A 139 -6.78 -10.78 -7.06
N HIS A 140 -7.82 -10.01 -6.74
CA HIS A 140 -8.92 -9.73 -7.65
C HIS A 140 -8.44 -8.97 -8.90
N SER A 141 -7.58 -7.97 -8.71
CA SER A 141 -6.90 -7.26 -9.80
C SER A 141 -6.07 -8.22 -10.67
N ALA A 142 -5.31 -9.14 -10.06
CA ALA A 142 -4.49 -10.11 -10.77
C ALA A 142 -5.33 -11.08 -11.63
N SER A 143 -6.41 -11.63 -11.06
CA SER A 143 -7.28 -12.59 -11.74
C SER A 143 -7.98 -11.96 -12.94
N ARG A 144 -8.48 -10.73 -12.78
CA ARG A 144 -9.16 -10.00 -13.85
C ARG A 144 -8.20 -9.58 -14.96
N MET A 145 -7.00 -9.09 -14.64
CA MET A 145 -5.99 -8.78 -15.66
C MET A 145 -5.57 -10.02 -16.45
N LYS A 146 -5.41 -11.17 -15.79
CA LYS A 146 -5.10 -12.44 -16.46
C LYS A 146 -6.20 -12.84 -17.44
N ARG A 147 -7.47 -12.70 -17.06
CA ARG A 147 -8.63 -13.00 -17.93
C ARG A 147 -8.68 -12.08 -19.16
N LEU A 148 -8.21 -10.84 -19.03
CA LEU A 148 -8.16 -9.85 -20.12
C LEU A 148 -6.89 -9.95 -20.99
N GLY A 149 -5.99 -10.90 -20.72
CA GLY A 149 -4.77 -11.06 -21.53
C GLY A 149 -3.73 -9.95 -21.36
N ILE A 150 -3.79 -9.16 -20.28
CA ILE A 150 -2.82 -8.08 -20.04
C ILE A 150 -1.45 -8.67 -19.71
N THR A 151 -0.43 -8.30 -20.48
CA THR A 151 0.95 -8.78 -20.34
C THR A 151 1.85 -7.77 -19.63
N LYS A 152 3.07 -8.21 -19.27
CA LYS A 152 4.09 -7.33 -18.70
C LYS A 152 4.53 -6.34 -19.80
N PRO A 153 4.61 -5.03 -19.52
CA PRO A 153 5.16 -4.08 -20.47
C PRO A 153 6.63 -4.36 -20.75
N GLU A 154 7.04 -4.14 -22.00
CA GLU A 154 8.43 -4.24 -22.43
C GLU A 154 9.30 -3.22 -21.67
N GLN A 155 10.50 -3.65 -21.27
CA GLN A 155 11.47 -2.76 -20.65
C GLN A 155 12.12 -1.94 -21.76
N PHE A 156 12.12 -0.61 -21.66
CA PHE A 156 12.89 0.20 -22.58
C PHE A 156 14.37 -0.21 -22.50
N PRO A 157 15.09 -0.27 -23.63
CA PRO A 157 16.52 -0.55 -23.62
C PRO A 157 17.22 0.45 -22.70
N ARG A 158 18.15 -0.04 -21.87
CA ARG A 158 18.95 0.81 -21.00
C ARG A 158 19.63 1.87 -21.87
N PRO A 159 19.68 3.15 -21.43
CA PRO A 159 20.41 4.17 -22.18
C PRO A 159 21.84 3.68 -22.34
N VAL A 160 22.27 3.51 -23.60
CA VAL A 160 23.65 3.18 -23.95
C VAL A 160 24.50 4.29 -23.35
N ARG A 161 25.39 3.95 -22.41
CA ARG A 161 26.41 4.89 -21.96
C ARG A 161 27.31 5.12 -23.17
N LEU A 162 27.24 6.31 -23.76
CA LEU A 162 28.27 6.78 -24.67
C LEU A 162 29.51 6.98 -23.79
N GLY A 163 30.49 6.08 -23.98
CA GLY A 163 31.81 6.15 -23.36
C GLY A 163 32.68 7.19 -24.03
#